data_AF-A0AAN6E478-F1
#
_entry.id   AF-A0AAN6E478-F1
#
_cell.length_a   1.000
_cell.length_b   1.000
_cell.length_c   1.000
_cell.angle_alpha   90.00
_cell.angle_beta   90.00
_cell.angle_gamma   90.00
#
_symmetry.space_group_name_H-M   'P 1'
#
loop_
_entity.id
_entity.type
_entity.pdbx_description
1 polymer ?
#
loop_
_entity_poly.entity_id
_entity_poly.type
_entity_poly.pdbx_seq_one_letter_code
_entity_poly.pdbx_strand_id
1 'polypeptide(L)'
;MDDGVSKNPTMPTMRSVSEPQRTNSMTDNIKSMFSNLKKAASVGGNSKPYNADPLAMDDDPLPDCPRILEGRLNQHLGQLDRLRRAVKWRNKEIKEVYDEAAYERRVNPNGTTLVNQMMAEIEFLRANRNNYARFVEAQHYQIQRIADKRAEIDKKQGQECTVYEMYMSLKRRDEWAELFSF
;
A
#
# COMPACT_ATOMS: atom_id res chain seq x y z
N MET A 1 82.92 -2.03 24.36
CA MET A 1 82.69 -0.70 23.79
C MET A 1 82.63 -0.93 22.30
N ASP A 2 81.45 -1.33 21.82
CA ASP A 2 80.46 -0.44 21.18
C ASP A 2 81.00 0.11 19.85
N ASP A 3 80.31 0.15 18.72
CA ASP A 3 79.03 -0.39 18.25
C ASP A 3 78.98 0.01 16.75
N GLY A 4 78.09 -0.56 15.93
CA GLY A 4 77.71 0.10 14.66
C GLY A 4 77.78 -0.72 13.37
N VAL A 5 76.99 -1.80 13.30
CA VAL A 5 76.60 -2.45 12.05
C VAL A 5 75.42 -1.70 11.41
N SER A 6 75.60 -1.37 10.13
CA SER A 6 74.62 -0.75 9.22
C SER A 6 73.29 -1.53 9.18
N LYS A 7 72.18 -0.83 9.42
CA LYS A 7 70.81 -1.37 9.30
C LYS A 7 70.05 -0.61 8.21
N ASN A 8 69.50 -1.37 7.27
CA ASN A 8 68.56 -0.93 6.24
C ASN A 8 67.34 -0.19 6.85
N PRO A 9 66.84 0.87 6.21
CA PRO A 9 65.62 1.53 6.65
C PRO A 9 64.38 0.73 6.21
N THR A 10 63.76 0.03 7.16
CA THR A 10 62.37 -0.39 7.08
C THR A 10 61.48 0.82 7.39
N MET A 11 60.67 1.22 6.41
CA MET A 11 59.69 2.30 6.54
C MET A 11 58.69 2.00 7.68
N PRO A 12 58.43 2.95 8.60
CA PRO A 12 57.27 2.88 9.46
C PRO A 12 56.04 3.33 8.66
N THR A 13 55.14 2.39 8.38
CA THR A 13 53.78 2.69 7.90
C THR A 13 53.07 3.51 8.97
N MET A 14 53.01 4.82 8.77
CA MET A 14 52.21 5.71 9.59
C MET A 14 50.73 5.39 9.42
N ARG A 15 50.13 5.06 10.55
CA ARG A 15 48.70 4.91 10.77
C ARG A 15 48.06 6.30 10.61
N SER A 16 47.53 6.58 9.43
CA SER A 16 46.64 7.72 9.21
C SER A 16 45.31 7.43 9.89
N VAL A 17 45.10 8.04 11.05
CA VAL A 17 43.78 8.24 11.62
C VAL A 17 43.17 9.42 10.85
N SER A 18 42.25 9.12 9.95
CA SER A 18 41.40 10.11 9.30
C SER A 18 39.97 9.56 9.29
N GLU A 19 39.08 10.42 9.73
CA GLU A 19 37.70 10.21 10.15
C GLU A 19 36.84 9.45 9.14
N PRO A 20 35.79 8.72 9.58
CA PRO A 20 34.77 8.24 8.67
C PRO A 20 34.00 9.44 8.12
N GLN A 21 34.30 9.82 6.87
CA GLN A 21 33.43 10.67 6.05
C GLN A 21 32.04 10.02 6.00
N ARG A 22 31.10 10.57 6.78
CA ARG A 22 29.67 10.35 6.58
C ARG A 22 29.25 11.03 5.28
N THR A 23 29.41 10.34 4.16
CA THR A 23 28.57 10.62 2.98
C THR A 23 27.22 9.98 3.23
N ASN A 24 26.37 10.66 4.00
CA ASN A 24 24.94 10.34 4.03
C ASN A 24 24.36 10.78 2.68
N SER A 25 24.50 9.92 1.68
CA SER A 25 23.81 10.11 0.41
C SER A 25 22.33 9.84 0.65
N MET A 26 21.51 10.90 0.61
CA MET A 26 20.05 10.87 0.77
C MET A 26 19.37 9.90 -0.23
N THR A 27 20.08 9.51 -1.29
CA THR A 27 19.66 8.52 -2.29
C THR A 27 19.67 7.07 -1.80
N ASP A 28 20.44 6.74 -0.75
CA ASP A 28 20.58 5.36 -0.29
C ASP A 28 19.43 4.94 0.63
N ASN A 29 18.81 5.90 1.33
CA ASN A 29 17.59 5.67 2.11
C ASN A 29 16.38 5.35 1.22
N ILE A 30 16.28 5.96 0.03
CA ILE A 30 15.18 5.70 -0.90
C ILE A 30 15.29 4.27 -1.46
N LYS A 31 16.50 3.81 -1.82
CA LYS A 31 16.72 2.43 -2.29
C LYS A 31 16.45 1.37 -1.22
N SER A 32 16.75 1.68 0.05
CA SER A 32 16.48 0.82 1.21
C SER A 32 14.99 0.52 1.39
N MET A 33 14.11 1.51 1.20
CA MET A 33 12.65 1.34 1.32
C MET A 33 12.06 0.40 0.26
N PHE A 34 12.57 0.42 -0.98
CA PHE A 34 12.14 -0.49 -2.04
C PHE A 34 12.53 -1.96 -1.79
N SER A 35 13.62 -2.22 -1.06
CA SER A 35 14.12 -3.58 -0.80
C SER A 35 13.29 -4.34 0.23
N ASN A 36 12.66 -3.64 1.18
CA ASN A 36 11.79 -4.24 2.19
C ASN A 36 10.41 -4.64 1.63
N LEU A 37 10.03 -4.13 0.46
CA LEU A 37 8.76 -4.48 -0.20
C LEU A 37 8.74 -5.92 -0.75
N LYS A 38 9.90 -6.48 -1.13
CA LYS A 38 9.99 -7.85 -1.65
C LYS A 38 10.01 -8.94 -0.58
N LYS A 39 10.34 -8.62 0.67
CA LYS A 39 10.59 -9.62 1.73
C LYS A 39 9.41 -9.86 2.68
N ALA A 40 8.37 -9.02 2.62
CA ALA A 40 7.17 -9.16 3.44
C ALA A 40 6.08 -10.08 2.83
N ALA A 41 6.28 -10.59 1.61
CA ALA A 41 5.28 -11.39 0.89
C ALA A 41 5.38 -12.91 1.12
N SER A 42 6.31 -13.41 1.94
CA SER A 42 6.61 -14.85 2.04
C SER A 42 6.45 -15.46 3.44
N VAL A 43 5.50 -15.00 4.25
CA VAL A 43 5.23 -15.64 5.56
C VAL A 43 3.74 -15.91 5.74
N GLY A 44 3.36 -17.19 5.67
CA GLY A 44 2.24 -17.72 6.44
C GLY A 44 1.16 -18.47 5.66
N GLY A 45 0.98 -19.75 6.01
CA GLY A 45 -0.36 -20.37 6.08
C GLY A 45 -0.67 -21.48 5.10
N ASN A 46 -0.53 -22.73 5.55
CA ASN A 46 -1.00 -23.93 4.87
C ASN A 46 -2.54 -24.03 4.93
N SER A 47 -3.22 -23.45 3.95
CA SER A 47 -4.62 -23.73 3.63
C SER A 47 -4.75 -23.54 2.12
N LYS A 48 -5.20 -24.57 1.38
CA LYS A 48 -5.36 -24.53 -0.08
C LYS A 48 -5.94 -23.16 -0.50
N PRO A 49 -5.14 -22.27 -1.10
CA PRO A 49 -5.68 -21.02 -1.56
C PRO A 49 -6.47 -21.37 -2.82
N TYR A 50 -7.77 -21.14 -2.79
CA TYR A 50 -8.42 -20.76 -4.02
C TYR A 50 -7.72 -19.46 -4.41
N ASN A 51 -6.69 -19.57 -5.26
CA ASN A 51 -6.00 -18.45 -5.90
C ASN A 51 -7.01 -17.83 -6.88
N ALA A 52 -8.11 -17.30 -6.35
CA ALA A 52 -8.85 -16.27 -7.05
C ALA A 52 -7.91 -15.07 -7.04
N ASP A 53 -7.40 -14.74 -8.22
CA ASP A 53 -6.76 -13.46 -8.45
C ASP A 53 -7.66 -12.38 -7.81
N PRO A 54 -7.15 -11.58 -6.86
CA PRO A 54 -7.91 -10.48 -6.25
C PRO A 54 -8.54 -9.52 -7.26
N LEU A 55 -8.09 -9.59 -8.51
CA LEU A 55 -8.48 -8.77 -9.63
C LEU A 55 -9.40 -9.48 -10.63
N ALA A 56 -9.60 -10.80 -10.52
CA ALA A 56 -10.53 -11.53 -11.38
C ALA A 56 -11.97 -11.20 -10.99
N MET A 57 -12.73 -10.68 -11.95
CA MET A 57 -14.18 -10.50 -11.82
C MET A 57 -14.86 -11.77 -12.30
N ASP A 58 -15.45 -12.52 -11.38
CA ASP A 58 -16.34 -13.63 -11.73
C ASP A 58 -17.71 -13.07 -12.12
N ASP A 59 -17.91 -12.89 -13.41
CA ASP A 59 -19.25 -12.71 -14.00
C ASP A 59 -20.06 -14.02 -14.01
N ASP A 60 -19.48 -15.10 -13.48
CA ASP A 60 -20.15 -16.38 -13.29
C ASP A 60 -21.51 -16.23 -12.60
N PRO A 61 -22.48 -17.11 -12.95
CA PRO A 61 -23.78 -17.10 -12.33
C PRO A 61 -23.66 -17.27 -10.81
N LEU A 62 -24.34 -16.40 -10.07
CA LEU A 62 -24.38 -16.48 -8.61
C LEU A 62 -25.22 -17.68 -8.16
N PRO A 63 -24.76 -18.41 -7.13
CA PRO A 63 -25.47 -19.59 -6.62
C PRO A 63 -26.79 -19.20 -5.95
N ASP A 64 -27.79 -20.09 -6.01
CA ASP A 64 -29.09 -19.91 -5.34
C ASP A 64 -29.06 -20.26 -3.83
N CYS A 65 -27.89 -20.63 -3.28
CA CYS A 65 -27.74 -20.98 -1.87
C CYS A 65 -27.33 -19.74 -1.04
N PRO A 66 -28.15 -19.28 -0.07
CA PRO A 66 -27.84 -18.10 0.75
C PRO A 66 -26.49 -18.17 1.47
N ARG A 67 -26.17 -19.34 2.03
CA ARG A 67 -24.90 -19.57 2.74
C ARG A 67 -23.68 -19.39 1.83
N ILE A 68 -23.78 -19.78 0.57
CA ILE A 68 -22.67 -19.61 -0.40
C ILE A 68 -22.54 -18.14 -0.80
N LEU A 69 -23.67 -17.44 -0.95
CA LEU A 69 -23.69 -15.99 -1.21
C LEU A 69 -23.03 -15.20 -0.07
N GLU A 70 -23.32 -15.54 1.18
CA GLU A 70 -22.66 -14.94 2.36
C GLU A 70 -21.15 -15.22 2.38
N GLY A 71 -20.74 -16.44 2.00
CA GLY A 71 -19.33 -16.78 1.82
C GLY A 71 -18.64 -15.87 0.79
N ARG A 72 -19.26 -15.67 -0.38
CA ARG A 72 -18.75 -14.76 -1.42
C ARG A 72 -18.75 -13.30 -0.98
N LEU A 73 -19.80 -12.86 -0.28
CA LEU A 73 -19.88 -11.52 0.30
C LEU A 73 -18.66 -11.26 1.20
N ASN A 74 -18.36 -12.17 2.12
CA ASN A 74 -17.21 -12.07 3.02
C ASN A 74 -15.87 -12.01 2.26
N GLN A 75 -15.74 -12.70 1.13
CA GLN A 75 -14.55 -12.60 0.28
C GLN A 75 -14.39 -11.18 -0.29
N HIS A 76 -15.46 -10.59 -0.84
CA HIS A 76 -15.44 -9.23 -1.38
C HIS A 76 -15.20 -8.17 -0.29
N LEU A 77 -15.75 -8.35 0.90
CA LEU A 77 -15.45 -7.49 2.05
C LEU A 77 -13.97 -7.58 2.45
N GLY A 78 -13.40 -8.79 2.45
CA GLY A 78 -11.97 -8.99 2.68
C GLY A 78 -11.08 -8.32 1.62
N GLN A 79 -11.53 -8.26 0.35
CA GLN A 79 -10.84 -7.50 -0.70
C GLN A 79 -10.93 -6.00 -0.45
N LEU A 80 -12.11 -5.48 -0.08
CA LEU A 80 -12.28 -4.07 0.29
C LEU A 80 -11.37 -3.68 1.47
N ASP A 81 -11.21 -4.55 2.48
CA ASP A 81 -10.29 -4.29 3.59
C ASP A 81 -8.81 -4.29 3.17
N ARG A 82 -8.42 -5.09 2.17
CA ARG A 82 -7.08 -5.05 1.57
C ARG A 82 -6.86 -3.74 0.81
N LEU A 83 -7.81 -3.37 -0.06
CA LEU A 83 -7.78 -2.11 -0.80
C LEU A 83 -7.71 -0.91 0.14
N ARG A 84 -8.47 -0.95 1.24
CA ARG A 84 -8.50 0.13 2.24
C ARG A 84 -7.13 0.34 2.87
N ARG A 85 -6.44 -0.75 3.21
CA ARG A 85 -5.07 -0.68 3.74
C ARG A 85 -4.09 -0.10 2.71
N ALA A 86 -4.20 -0.49 1.44
CA ALA A 86 -3.37 0.05 0.37
C ALA A 86 -3.60 1.56 0.17
N VAL A 87 -4.86 2.01 0.15
CA VAL A 87 -5.21 3.43 0.04
C VAL A 87 -4.72 4.23 1.24
N LYS A 88 -4.92 3.73 2.48
CA LYS A 88 -4.39 4.37 3.69
C LYS A 88 -2.86 4.46 3.68
N TRP A 89 -2.18 3.45 3.17
CA TRP A 89 -0.72 3.47 2.99
C TRP A 89 -0.30 4.60 2.05
N ARG A 90 -0.93 4.72 0.88
CA ARG A 90 -0.66 5.83 -0.06
C ARG A 90 -0.95 7.20 0.54
N ASN A 91 -2.04 7.35 1.29
CA ASN A 91 -2.34 8.60 1.99
C ASN A 91 -1.25 8.94 3.02
N LYS A 92 -0.70 7.95 3.72
CA LYS A 92 0.43 8.17 4.63
C LYS A 92 1.67 8.68 3.89
N GLU A 93 2.04 8.07 2.77
CA GLU A 93 3.18 8.52 1.95
C GLU A 93 2.96 9.94 1.42
N ILE A 94 1.76 10.25 0.90
CA ILE A 94 1.41 11.62 0.46
C ILE A 94 1.60 12.62 1.60
N LYS A 95 1.14 12.28 2.82
CA LYS A 95 1.29 13.15 3.99
C LYS A 95 2.76 13.38 4.33
N GLU A 96 3.57 12.34 4.35
CA GLU A 96 5.00 12.42 4.66
C GLU A 96 5.74 13.33 3.68
N VAL A 97 5.49 13.17 2.36
CA VAL A 97 6.09 14.04 1.34
C VAL A 97 5.59 15.48 1.47
N TYR A 98 4.31 15.67 1.78
CA TYR A 98 3.74 17.01 1.98
C TYR A 98 4.35 17.71 3.20
N ASP A 99 4.51 17.02 4.32
CA ASP A 99 5.11 17.56 5.54
C ASP A 99 6.59 17.94 5.29
N GLU A 100 7.32 17.13 4.54
CA GLU A 100 8.71 17.41 4.13
C GLU A 100 8.80 18.63 3.21
N ALA A 101 7.92 18.74 2.21
CA ALA A 101 7.86 19.89 1.31
C ALA A 101 7.54 21.19 2.07
N ALA A 102 6.65 21.11 3.09
CA ALA A 102 6.33 22.22 3.96
C ALA A 102 7.51 22.62 4.85
N TYR A 103 8.32 21.66 5.30
CA TYR A 103 9.57 21.93 6.02
C TYR A 103 10.60 22.62 5.13
N GLU A 104 10.87 22.09 3.93
CA GLU A 104 11.84 22.68 3.00
C GLU A 104 11.47 24.12 2.62
N ARG A 105 10.19 24.39 2.38
CA ARG A 105 9.71 25.76 2.09
C ARG A 105 10.01 26.75 3.21
N ARG A 106 10.04 26.30 4.48
CA ARG A 106 10.36 27.15 5.63
C ARG A 106 11.86 27.37 5.79
N VAL A 107 12.66 26.33 5.58
CA VAL A 107 14.13 26.38 5.77
C VAL A 107 14.83 27.04 4.60
N ASN A 108 14.31 26.84 3.39
CA ASN A 108 14.88 27.34 2.15
C ASN A 108 13.82 27.99 1.26
N PRO A 109 13.33 29.20 1.61
CA PRO A 109 12.23 29.86 0.90
C PRO A 109 12.53 30.13 -0.59
N ASN A 110 13.81 30.26 -0.94
CA ASN A 110 14.27 30.52 -2.31
C ASN A 110 14.58 29.21 -3.09
N GLY A 111 14.63 28.06 -2.41
CA GLY A 111 14.88 26.75 -2.99
C GLY A 111 13.62 26.11 -3.55
N THR A 112 13.18 26.56 -4.72
CA THR A 112 11.91 26.10 -5.32
C THR A 112 12.01 24.75 -6.03
N THR A 113 13.20 24.36 -6.50
CA THR A 113 13.38 23.13 -7.30
C THR A 113 12.99 21.86 -6.53
N LEU A 114 13.47 21.69 -5.30
CA LEU A 114 13.19 20.50 -4.50
C LEU A 114 11.71 20.44 -4.08
N VAL A 115 11.14 21.58 -3.68
CA VAL A 115 9.70 21.68 -3.35
C VAL A 115 8.85 21.30 -4.56
N ASN A 116 9.20 21.78 -5.76
CA ASN A 116 8.47 21.43 -6.98
C ASN A 116 8.57 19.94 -7.31
N GLN A 117 9.73 19.32 -7.09
CA GLN A 117 9.89 17.86 -7.26
C GLN A 117 9.02 17.08 -6.25
N MET A 118 8.97 17.50 -4.99
CA MET A 118 8.12 16.88 -3.97
C MET A 118 6.63 17.04 -4.30
N MET A 119 6.21 18.20 -4.83
CA MET A 119 4.83 18.40 -5.28
C MET A 119 4.46 17.49 -6.46
N ALA A 120 5.37 17.30 -7.42
CA ALA A 120 5.16 16.35 -8.52
C ALA A 120 5.05 14.90 -8.02
N GLU A 121 5.85 14.51 -7.02
CA GLU A 121 5.76 13.19 -6.38
C GLU A 121 4.41 13.00 -5.66
N ILE A 122 3.90 14.03 -4.98
CA ILE A 122 2.56 14.00 -4.36
C ILE A 122 1.47 13.75 -5.41
N GLU A 123 1.54 14.41 -6.57
CA GLU A 123 0.60 14.19 -7.66
C GLU A 123 0.69 12.77 -8.22
N PHE A 124 1.90 12.24 -8.38
CA PHE A 124 2.13 10.86 -8.79
C PHE A 124 1.52 9.86 -7.79
N LEU A 125 1.75 10.06 -6.48
CA LEU A 125 1.20 9.20 -5.43
C LEU A 125 -0.33 9.27 -5.37
N ARG A 126 -0.93 10.46 -5.58
CA ARG A 126 -2.38 10.63 -5.70
C ARG A 126 -2.94 9.87 -6.90
N ALA A 127 -2.31 9.97 -8.07
CA ALA A 127 -2.70 9.20 -9.24
C ALA A 127 -2.59 7.69 -8.98
N ASN A 128 -1.51 7.23 -8.34
CA ASN A 128 -1.32 5.84 -7.96
C ASN A 128 -2.43 5.35 -7.02
N ARG A 129 -2.78 6.13 -5.99
CA ARG A 129 -3.90 5.84 -5.10
C ARG A 129 -5.21 5.75 -5.87
N ASN A 130 -5.49 6.71 -6.75
CA ASN A 130 -6.76 6.76 -7.47
C ASN A 130 -6.96 5.58 -8.43
N ASN A 131 -5.88 4.89 -8.85
CA ASN A 131 -5.99 3.63 -9.58
C ASN A 131 -6.70 2.51 -8.78
N TYR A 132 -6.80 2.63 -7.45
CA TYR A 132 -7.58 1.69 -6.64
C TYR A 132 -9.10 1.89 -6.74
N ALA A 133 -9.56 3.07 -7.17
CA ALA A 133 -10.99 3.40 -7.20
C ALA A 133 -11.80 2.42 -8.06
N ARG A 134 -11.28 2.06 -9.25
CA ARG A 134 -11.93 1.07 -10.13
C ARG A 134 -12.10 -0.30 -9.48
N PHE A 135 -11.16 -0.70 -8.63
CA PHE A 135 -11.22 -1.99 -7.95
C PHE A 135 -12.25 -1.95 -6.82
N VAL A 136 -12.31 -0.85 -6.08
CA VAL A 136 -13.36 -0.61 -5.06
C VAL A 136 -14.74 -0.65 -5.71
N GLU A 137 -14.93 0.05 -6.82
CA GLU A 137 -16.19 0.05 -7.57
C GLU A 137 -16.58 -1.36 -8.03
N ALA A 138 -15.62 -2.13 -8.53
CA ALA A 138 -15.89 -3.50 -8.96
C ALA A 138 -16.30 -4.42 -7.78
N GLN A 139 -15.68 -4.27 -6.60
CA GLN A 139 -16.15 -4.99 -5.40
C GLN A 139 -17.55 -4.51 -4.95
N HIS A 140 -17.83 -3.21 -5.02
CA HIS A 140 -19.16 -2.65 -4.73
C HIS A 140 -20.25 -3.18 -5.66
N TYR A 141 -19.90 -3.44 -6.92
CA TYR A 141 -20.76 -4.07 -7.90
C TYR A 141 -21.04 -5.53 -7.54
N GLN A 142 -20.03 -6.31 -7.14
CA GLN A 142 -20.26 -7.70 -6.71
C GLN A 142 -21.13 -7.80 -5.46
N ILE A 143 -20.94 -6.91 -4.48
CA ILE A 143 -21.81 -6.82 -3.29
C ILE A 143 -23.26 -6.53 -3.69
N GLN A 144 -23.48 -5.64 -4.66
CA GLN A 144 -24.81 -5.35 -5.20
C GLN A 144 -25.42 -6.61 -5.83
N ARG A 145 -24.69 -7.29 -6.73
CA ARG A 145 -25.17 -8.53 -7.37
C ARG A 145 -25.58 -9.57 -6.35
N ILE A 146 -24.81 -9.72 -5.26
CA ILE A 146 -25.13 -10.65 -4.18
C ILE A 146 -26.40 -10.22 -3.42
N ALA A 147 -26.58 -8.93 -3.13
CA ALA A 147 -27.78 -8.40 -2.48
C ALA A 147 -29.02 -8.61 -3.35
N ASP A 148 -28.93 -8.30 -4.65
CA ASP A 148 -30.01 -8.50 -5.62
C ASP A 148 -30.39 -9.99 -5.70
N LYS A 149 -29.38 -10.87 -5.78
CA LYS A 149 -29.59 -12.31 -5.83
C LYS A 149 -30.25 -12.84 -4.56
N ARG A 150 -29.86 -12.33 -3.39
CA ARG A 150 -30.46 -12.71 -2.11
C ARG A 150 -31.93 -12.30 -2.06
N ALA A 151 -32.25 -11.09 -2.50
CA ALA A 151 -33.63 -10.62 -2.59
C ALA A 151 -34.47 -11.46 -3.57
N GLU A 152 -33.89 -11.88 -4.70
CA GLU A 152 -34.54 -12.78 -5.65
C GLU A 152 -34.87 -14.14 -5.00
N ILE A 153 -33.95 -14.72 -4.24
CA ILE A 153 -34.16 -16.00 -3.53
C ILE A 153 -35.28 -15.88 -2.50
N ASP A 154 -35.27 -14.83 -1.67
CA ASP A 154 -36.30 -14.64 -0.64
C ASP A 154 -37.68 -14.43 -1.28
N LYS A 155 -37.75 -13.62 -2.34
CA LYS A 155 -38.98 -13.42 -3.11
C LYS A 155 -39.53 -14.74 -3.69
N LYS A 156 -38.67 -15.61 -4.23
CA LYS A 156 -39.07 -16.93 -4.74
C LYS A 156 -39.62 -17.85 -3.64
N GLN A 157 -39.21 -17.63 -2.39
CA GLN A 157 -39.68 -18.37 -1.22
C GLN A 157 -40.91 -17.72 -0.56
N GLY A 158 -41.42 -16.62 -1.12
CA GLY A 158 -42.54 -15.86 -0.54
C GLY A 158 -42.17 -15.09 0.73
N GLN A 159 -40.88 -14.81 0.93
CA GLN A 159 -40.34 -14.09 2.08
C GLN A 159 -39.95 -12.66 1.71
N GLU A 160 -40.06 -11.74 2.66
CA GLU A 160 -39.49 -10.40 2.53
C GLU A 160 -37.98 -10.43 2.76
N CYS A 161 -37.20 -9.79 1.89
CA CYS A 161 -35.75 -9.71 2.03
C CYS A 161 -35.36 -8.65 3.06
N THR A 162 -34.88 -9.08 4.22
CA THR A 162 -34.49 -8.18 5.32
C THR A 162 -33.00 -7.78 5.29
N VAL A 163 -32.19 -8.45 4.49
CA VAL A 163 -30.71 -8.30 4.49
C VAL A 163 -30.18 -7.39 3.39
N TYR A 164 -31.03 -6.93 2.47
CA TYR A 164 -30.62 -6.12 1.32
C TYR A 164 -29.95 -4.81 1.77
N GLU A 165 -30.64 -4.02 2.61
CA GLU A 165 -30.09 -2.74 3.12
C GLU A 165 -28.84 -2.94 3.97
N MET A 166 -28.79 -4.04 4.74
CA MET A 166 -27.60 -4.41 5.49
C MET A 166 -26.42 -4.63 4.54
N TYR A 167 -26.58 -5.37 3.44
CA TYR A 167 -25.50 -5.59 2.47
C TYR A 167 -25.08 -4.30 1.78
N MET A 168 -26.04 -3.42 1.47
CA MET A 168 -25.77 -2.13 0.86
C MET A 168 -24.95 -1.20 1.76
N SER A 169 -25.21 -1.20 3.06
CA SER A 169 -24.42 -0.42 4.02
C SER A 169 -22.95 -0.86 4.10
N LEU A 170 -22.64 -2.13 3.82
CA LEU A 170 -21.28 -2.66 3.91
C LEU A 170 -20.34 -2.08 2.84
N LYS A 171 -20.90 -1.48 1.78
CA LYS A 171 -20.16 -0.78 0.73
C LYS A 171 -19.48 0.48 1.27
N ARG A 172 -19.99 1.11 2.33
CA ARG A 172 -19.35 2.24 3.02
C ARG A 172 -18.84 3.33 2.06
N ARG A 173 -19.69 3.75 1.12
CA ARG A 173 -19.30 4.66 0.02
C ARG A 173 -18.68 5.97 0.51
N ASP A 174 -19.19 6.50 1.62
CA ASP A 174 -18.71 7.75 2.20
C ASP A 174 -17.28 7.61 2.76
N GLU A 175 -16.95 6.47 3.40
CA GLU A 175 -15.58 6.17 3.86
C GLU A 175 -14.60 6.18 2.67
N TRP A 176 -14.99 5.59 1.54
CA TRP A 176 -14.15 5.59 0.35
C TRP A 176 -13.99 6.97 -0.28
N ALA A 177 -15.05 7.77 -0.33
CA ALA A 177 -14.99 9.14 -0.82
C ALA A 177 -14.00 9.97 0.01
N GLU A 178 -14.04 9.86 1.33
CA GLU A 178 -13.09 10.50 2.24
C GLU A 178 -11.65 10.01 1.95
N LEU A 179 -11.44 8.70 1.86
CA LEU A 179 -10.12 8.12 1.61
C LEU A 179 -9.48 8.57 0.29
N PHE A 180 -10.28 8.80 -0.75
CA PHE A 180 -9.79 9.28 -2.05
C PHE A 180 -9.69 10.81 -2.16
N SER A 181 -10.19 11.55 -1.16
CA SER A 181 -10.15 13.03 -1.15
C SER A 181 -8.84 13.64 -0.60
N PHE A 182 -7.99 12.83 0.04
CA PHE A 182 -6.68 13.24 0.57
C PHE A 182 -5.71 13.73 -0.52
#